data_AF-A0A6A5JZB0-F1
#
_entry.id   AF-A0A6A5JZB0-F1
#
_cell.length_a   1.000
_cell.length_b   1.000
_cell.length_c   1.000
_cell.angle_alpha   90.00
_cell.angle_beta   90.00
_cell.angle_gamma   90.00
#
_symmetry.space_group_name_H-M   'P 1'
#
loop_
_entity.id
_entity.type
_entity.pdbx_description
1 polymer ?
#
loop_
_entity_poly.entity_id
_entity_poly.type
_entity_poly.pdbx_seq_one_letter_code
_entity_poly.pdbx_strand_id
1 'polypeptide(L)'
;MTNTTIILASLPFLAQATYLDPLLRQQKPLSQPTSDRVVELTLDADLHYHIPTNSDIYPPLPLQDLQKGALGTDHEIVTINIPLNASMPGSATLSKATKKDWRPQSTSQITWIESPNTPADAQIPLLDISIRKGGMISTEADSATLDLSTPFLHVPTSIWDILVLATQPRSETASDELVVDCAKRRIFPDLVFGMDGERGEDELVVRPEQYVLRTEDGACKLLVRSSESCHDGGVVIG
;
A
#
# COMPACT_ATOMS: atom_id res chain seq x y z
N MET A 1 -43.97 -26.11 21.33
CA MET A 1 -43.87 -24.70 21.77
C MET A 1 -43.11 -24.67 23.08
N THR A 2 -41.88 -24.14 23.06
CA THR A 2 -41.36 -23.04 23.90
C THR A 2 -39.83 -23.14 23.92
N ASN A 3 -39.24 -22.29 23.09
CA ASN A 3 -37.94 -21.62 23.12
C ASN A 3 -36.78 -22.26 23.88
N THR A 4 -35.74 -22.62 23.12
CA THR A 4 -34.37 -22.67 23.63
C THR A 4 -33.51 -21.71 22.82
N THR A 5 -33.21 -20.56 23.43
CA THR A 5 -32.24 -19.58 22.92
C THR A 5 -30.85 -20.00 23.39
N ILE A 6 -29.95 -20.31 22.45
CA ILE A 6 -28.54 -20.59 22.73
C ILE A 6 -27.79 -19.25 22.63
N ILE A 7 -27.27 -18.77 23.76
CA ILE A 7 -26.36 -17.63 23.84
C ILE A 7 -24.95 -18.22 23.99
N LEU A 8 -24.12 -18.06 22.95
CA LEU A 8 -22.69 -18.31 23.02
C LEU A 8 -21.99 -16.99 23.35
N ALA A 9 -21.75 -16.77 24.64
CA ALA A 9 -20.85 -15.74 25.12
C ALA A 9 -19.45 -16.35 25.27
N SER A 10 -18.52 -16.00 24.37
CA SER A 10 -17.10 -16.30 24.53
C SER A 10 -16.43 -15.19 25.33
N LEU A 11 -16.30 -15.38 26.64
CA LEU A 11 -15.33 -14.70 27.49
C LEU A 11 -14.08 -15.58 27.66
N PRO A 12 -12.91 -14.97 27.91
CA PRO A 12 -11.62 -15.47 27.44
C PRO A 12 -11.15 -16.68 28.26
N PHE A 13 -10.79 -17.75 27.55
CA PHE A 13 -10.05 -18.84 28.14
C PHE A 13 -8.57 -18.44 28.32
N LEU A 14 -8.10 -18.54 29.56
CA LEU A 14 -6.74 -18.92 29.98
C LEU A 14 -5.59 -17.95 29.65
N ALA A 15 -5.43 -16.94 30.50
CA ALA A 15 -4.11 -16.35 30.79
C ALA A 15 -3.74 -16.61 32.25
N GLN A 16 -3.36 -17.85 32.56
CA GLN A 16 -2.52 -18.16 33.72
C GLN A 16 -1.46 -19.19 33.29
N ALA A 17 -0.58 -18.79 32.38
CA ALA A 17 0.72 -19.43 32.25
C ALA A 17 1.60 -18.95 33.42
N THR A 18 1.68 -19.82 34.43
CA THR A 18 2.69 -19.94 35.49
C THR A 18 3.84 -18.91 35.51
N TYR A 19 3.80 -18.01 36.50
CA TYR A 19 4.93 -17.22 37.00
C TYR A 19 5.44 -17.85 38.31
N LEU A 20 6.32 -18.86 38.22
CA LEU A 20 6.90 -19.53 39.40
C LEU A 20 8.43 -19.68 39.34
N ASP A 21 9.11 -18.93 38.47
CA ASP A 21 10.57 -18.85 38.46
C ASP A 21 11.05 -17.43 38.85
N PRO A 22 11.79 -17.25 39.97
CA PRO A 22 12.39 -15.98 40.35
C PRO A 22 13.37 -15.40 39.31
N LEU A 23 13.95 -16.23 38.43
CA LEU A 23 14.86 -15.80 37.36
C LEU A 23 14.12 -15.21 36.14
N LEU A 24 12.83 -15.50 35.97
CA LEU A 24 11.99 -14.97 34.88
C LEU A 24 11.38 -13.59 35.18
N ARG A 25 11.65 -13.00 36.36
CA ARG A 25 11.30 -11.60 36.70
C ARG A 25 12.02 -10.54 35.85
N GLN A 26 12.86 -10.93 34.91
CA GLN A 26 13.50 -10.03 33.95
C GLN A 26 12.63 -9.66 32.74
N GLN A 27 11.40 -10.17 32.62
CA GLN A 27 10.43 -9.58 31.71
C GLN A 27 9.93 -8.26 32.28
N LYS A 28 10.78 -7.23 32.15
CA LYS A 28 10.36 -5.84 32.26
C LYS A 28 9.24 -5.66 31.24
N PRO A 29 8.02 -5.27 31.64
CA PRO A 29 6.99 -4.92 30.66
C PRO A 29 7.60 -3.92 29.70
N LEU A 30 7.45 -4.14 28.39
CA LEU A 30 7.96 -3.25 27.35
C LEU A 30 7.55 -1.83 27.72
N SER A 31 8.54 -1.07 28.20
CA SER A 31 8.31 0.22 28.81
C SER A 31 7.94 1.22 27.73
N GLN A 32 6.84 1.92 27.98
CA GLN A 32 6.22 3.04 27.24
C GLN A 32 5.19 2.61 26.19
N PRO A 33 3.91 3.00 26.34
CA PRO A 33 3.02 3.03 25.18
C PRO A 33 3.66 3.99 24.18
N THR A 34 4.04 3.49 23.01
CA THR A 34 4.30 4.39 21.89
C THR A 34 3.04 5.20 21.68
N SER A 35 3.16 6.51 21.42
CA SER A 35 2.00 7.37 21.06
C SER A 35 1.42 6.98 19.69
N ASP A 36 1.74 5.79 19.19
CA ASP A 36 1.41 5.33 17.87
C ASP A 36 -0.03 4.84 17.87
N ARG A 37 -0.84 5.46 17.02
CA ARG A 37 -2.21 5.02 16.78
C ARG A 37 -2.21 4.18 15.50
N VAL A 38 -2.45 2.89 15.66
CA VAL A 38 -2.69 1.99 14.52
C VAL A 38 -4.18 1.99 14.20
N VAL A 39 -4.51 2.19 12.92
CA VAL A 39 -5.87 2.14 12.40
C VAL A 39 -5.93 1.12 11.27
N GLU A 40 -6.97 0.29 11.28
CA GLU A 40 -7.22 -0.69 10.24
C GLU A 40 -7.76 0.00 8.97
N LEU A 41 -7.36 -0.46 7.79
CA LEU A 41 -7.84 0.03 6.50
C LEU A 41 -8.71 -1.03 5.83
N THR A 42 -9.90 -0.63 5.36
CA THR A 42 -10.82 -1.51 4.65
C THR A 42 -10.84 -1.18 3.16
N LEU A 43 -10.71 -2.20 2.31
CA LEU A 43 -10.79 -2.07 0.85
C LEU A 43 -12.26 -2.18 0.41
N ASP A 44 -12.73 -1.26 -0.43
CA ASP A 44 -14.08 -1.32 -1.01
C ASP A 44 -14.12 -2.09 -2.35
N ALA A 45 -15.31 -2.17 -2.95
CA ALA A 45 -15.53 -2.85 -4.23
C ALA A 45 -14.87 -2.13 -5.41
N ASP A 46 -14.63 -0.83 -5.30
CA ASP A 46 -13.98 0.02 -6.29
C ASP A 46 -12.45 0.07 -6.08
N LEU A 47 -11.92 -0.76 -5.16
CA LEU A 47 -10.52 -0.88 -4.79
C LEU A 47 -9.92 0.34 -4.08
N HIS A 48 -10.75 1.14 -3.41
CA HIS A 48 -10.28 2.24 -2.57
C HIS A 48 -10.18 1.83 -1.10
N TYR A 49 -9.10 2.26 -0.44
CA TYR A 49 -8.93 2.06 0.99
C TYR A 49 -9.64 3.17 1.79
N HIS A 50 -10.29 2.76 2.87
CA HIS A 50 -10.99 3.65 3.79
C HIS A 50 -10.55 3.42 5.22
N ILE A 51 -10.55 4.51 5.99
CA ILE A 51 -10.35 4.50 7.43
C ILE A 51 -11.73 4.43 8.08
N PRO A 52 -12.01 3.38 8.87
CA PRO A 52 -13.30 3.24 9.53
C PRO A 52 -13.50 4.35 10.55
N THR A 53 -14.69 4.94 10.54
CA THR A 53 -15.15 5.91 11.53
C THR A 53 -15.88 5.18 12.65
N ASN A 54 -15.55 5.49 13.91
CA ASN A 54 -16.22 4.89 15.09
C ASN A 54 -17.66 5.40 15.31
N SER A 55 -18.28 6.01 14.30
CA SER A 55 -19.57 6.67 14.40
C SER A 55 -20.39 6.36 13.16
N ASP A 56 -21.59 5.81 13.37
CA ASP A 56 -22.58 5.55 12.32
C ASP A 56 -23.05 6.83 11.58
N ILE A 57 -22.66 8.01 12.09
CA ILE A 57 -23.06 9.31 11.58
C ILE A 57 -22.05 9.86 10.55
N TYR A 58 -20.79 9.41 10.60
CA TYR A 58 -19.75 9.91 9.70
C TYR A 58 -19.36 8.84 8.69
N PRO A 59 -19.33 9.15 7.38
CA PRO A 59 -18.87 8.20 6.38
C PRO A 59 -17.41 7.83 6.66
N PRO A 60 -16.97 6.62 6.26
CA PRO A 60 -15.56 6.24 6.28
C PRO A 60 -14.71 7.30 5.58
N LEU A 61 -13.51 7.56 6.11
CA LEU A 61 -12.61 8.56 5.56
C LEU A 61 -11.74 7.93 4.47
N PRO A 62 -11.79 8.40 3.22
CA PRO A 62 -10.93 7.90 2.14
C PRO A 62 -9.44 8.06 2.44
N LEU A 63 -8.62 7.10 2.01
CA LEU A 63 -7.17 7.12 2.26
C LEU A 63 -6.48 8.37 1.67
N GLN A 64 -6.94 8.84 0.51
CA GLN A 64 -6.48 10.08 -0.15
C GLN A 64 -6.54 11.32 0.76
N ASP A 65 -7.45 11.35 1.75
CA ASP A 65 -7.58 12.49 2.65
C ASP A 65 -6.42 12.55 3.67
N LEU A 66 -5.65 11.46 3.83
CA LEU A 66 -4.37 11.49 4.53
C LEU A 66 -3.36 12.43 3.85
N GLN A 67 -3.30 12.44 2.52
CA GLN A 67 -2.39 13.32 1.77
C GLN A 67 -2.76 14.79 1.94
N LYS A 68 -4.05 15.08 2.19
CA LYS A 68 -4.57 16.43 2.43
C LYS A 68 -4.46 16.88 3.88
N GLY A 69 -3.87 16.06 4.76
CA GLY A 69 -3.73 16.37 6.19
C GLY A 69 -5.05 16.32 6.98
N ALA A 70 -6.07 15.63 6.46
CA ALA A 70 -7.43 15.67 7.01
C ALA A 70 -7.58 15.04 8.41
N LEU A 71 -6.56 14.31 8.90
CA LEU A 71 -6.58 13.75 10.25
C LEU A 71 -6.44 14.81 11.35
N GLY A 72 -6.08 16.06 11.04
CA GLY A 72 -6.02 17.14 12.03
C GLY A 72 -5.10 16.83 13.23
N THR A 73 -4.06 16.02 13.00
CA THR A 73 -3.30 15.38 14.06
C THR A 73 -1.97 16.08 14.36
N ASP A 74 -1.61 16.14 15.65
CA ASP A 74 -0.24 16.32 16.19
C ASP A 74 0.75 15.20 15.75
N HIS A 75 0.43 14.40 14.74
CA HIS A 75 1.19 13.25 14.28
C HIS A 75 1.87 13.64 12.97
N GLU A 76 3.19 13.48 12.91
CA GLU A 76 4.05 13.97 11.84
C GLU A 76 4.46 12.85 10.86
N ILE A 77 4.23 11.58 11.22
CA ILE A 77 4.60 10.42 10.41
C ILE A 77 3.40 9.50 10.25
N VAL A 78 3.09 9.15 9.00
CA VAL A 78 2.05 8.18 8.65
C VAL A 78 2.69 7.04 7.87
N THR A 79 2.61 5.83 8.42
CA THR A 79 3.11 4.62 7.78
C THR A 79 1.93 3.78 7.31
N ILE A 80 1.84 3.55 5.99
CA ILE A 80 0.76 2.76 5.39
C ILE A 80 1.30 1.38 5.02
N ASN A 81 0.57 0.34 5.37
CA ASN A 81 0.85 -1.05 5.01
C ASN A 81 -0.37 -1.66 4.32
N ILE A 82 -0.22 -1.93 3.02
CA ILE A 82 -1.24 -2.51 2.17
C ILE A 82 -0.87 -3.97 1.85
N PRO A 83 -1.72 -4.95 2.21
CA PRO A 83 -1.45 -6.34 1.92
C PRO A 83 -1.66 -6.66 0.43
N LEU A 84 -0.90 -7.64 -0.09
CA LEU A 84 -1.08 -8.16 -1.45
C LEU A 84 -2.37 -8.97 -1.65
N ASN A 85 -3.03 -9.35 -0.56
CA ASN A 85 -4.29 -10.09 -0.59
C ASN A 85 -5.42 -9.14 -0.20
N ALA A 86 -6.30 -8.83 -1.16
CA ALA A 86 -7.45 -7.95 -0.95
C ALA A 86 -8.41 -8.42 0.17
N SER A 87 -8.44 -9.72 0.48
CA SER A 87 -9.25 -10.24 1.57
C SER A 87 -8.67 -9.95 2.97
N MET A 88 -7.48 -9.36 3.07
CA MET A 88 -6.88 -8.95 4.33
C MET A 88 -6.99 -7.43 4.48
N PRO A 89 -7.31 -6.92 5.68
CA PRO A 89 -7.32 -5.49 5.90
C PRO A 89 -5.89 -4.91 5.87
N GLY A 90 -5.78 -3.67 5.41
CA GLY A 90 -4.56 -2.88 5.52
C GLY A 90 -4.41 -2.23 6.90
N SER A 91 -3.34 -1.48 7.09
CA SER A 91 -3.16 -0.69 8.30
C SER A 91 -2.43 0.61 8.03
N ALA A 92 -2.82 1.66 8.77
CA ALA A 92 -2.12 2.92 8.85
C ALA A 92 -1.65 3.14 10.30
N THR A 93 -0.36 3.39 10.49
CA THR A 93 0.22 3.74 11.79
C THR A 93 0.51 5.24 11.81
N LEU A 94 -0.09 5.94 12.76
CA LEU A 94 0.09 7.38 12.97
C LEU A 94 1.03 7.60 14.15
N SER A 95 2.19 8.18 13.89
CA SER A 95 3.26 8.39 14.88
C SER A 95 3.56 9.87 15.07
N LYS A 96 3.88 10.26 16.31
CA LYS A 96 4.40 11.60 16.60
C LYS A 96 5.91 11.61 16.36
N ALA A 97 6.43 12.58 15.62
CA ALA A 97 7.88 12.69 15.52
C ALA A 97 8.45 13.06 16.89
N THR A 98 9.33 12.22 17.42
CA THR A 98 10.10 12.58 18.60
C THR A 98 11.21 13.55 18.17
N LYS A 99 11.23 14.74 18.78
CA LYS A 99 12.18 15.83 18.52
C LYS A 99 13.64 15.39 18.76
N LYS A 100 14.25 14.72 17.78
CA LYS A 100 15.70 14.79 17.44
C LYS A 100 16.09 13.92 16.25
N ASP A 101 15.38 12.81 16.03
CA ASP A 101 15.55 11.94 14.87
C ASP A 101 14.17 11.33 14.58
N TRP A 102 13.45 11.90 13.61
CA TRP A 102 12.16 11.37 13.17
C TRP A 102 12.31 10.06 12.40
N ARG A 103 13.52 9.79 11.89
CA ARG A 103 13.86 8.54 11.22
C ARG A 103 14.01 7.43 12.28
N PRO A 104 13.23 6.34 12.22
CA PRO A 104 13.34 5.26 13.19
C PRO A 104 14.73 4.61 13.09
N GLN A 105 15.38 4.35 14.23
CA GLN A 105 16.76 3.84 14.29
C GLN A 105 16.95 2.41 13.71
N SER A 106 15.88 1.73 13.28
CA SER A 106 15.87 0.32 12.87
C SER A 106 15.59 0.09 11.38
N THR A 107 15.87 1.05 10.51
CA THR A 107 15.40 1.03 9.11
C THR A 107 16.52 0.82 8.10
N SER A 108 17.41 -0.16 8.32
CA SER A 108 18.48 -0.48 7.34
C SER A 108 17.96 -0.90 5.95
N GLN A 109 16.64 -1.07 5.80
CA GLN A 109 15.93 -1.46 4.59
C GLN A 109 14.94 -0.39 4.08
N ILE A 110 14.91 0.81 4.65
CA ILE A 110 14.05 1.90 4.15
C ILE A 110 14.92 2.90 3.41
N THR A 111 14.61 3.12 2.14
CA THR A 111 15.11 4.24 1.35
C THR A 111 14.24 5.45 1.64
N TRP A 112 14.86 6.54 2.08
CA TRP A 112 14.18 7.82 2.27
C TRP A 112 14.35 8.66 1.00
N ILE A 113 13.24 9.20 0.53
CA ILE A 113 13.20 10.09 -0.63
C ILE A 113 12.73 11.45 -0.12
N GLU A 114 13.56 12.47 -0.32
CA GLU A 114 13.19 13.83 0.02
C GLU A 114 12.33 14.40 -1.10
N SER A 115 11.11 14.85 -0.76
CA SER A 115 10.25 15.58 -1.69
C SER A 115 10.26 17.06 -1.31
N PRO A 116 10.49 17.98 -2.27
CA PRO A 116 10.52 19.42 -1.99
C PRO A 116 9.13 20.03 -1.74
N ASN A 117 8.06 19.28 -2.04
CA ASN A 117 6.69 19.77 -2.05
C ASN A 117 5.87 19.24 -0.87
N THR A 118 4.67 19.78 -0.70
CA THR A 118 3.71 19.28 0.30
C THR A 118 3.30 17.83 -0.03
N PRO A 119 2.82 17.03 0.94
CA PRO A 119 2.39 15.64 0.70
C PRO A 119 1.31 15.48 -0.40
N ALA A 120 0.52 16.53 -0.65
CA ALA A 120 -0.50 16.55 -1.69
C ALA A 120 0.08 16.74 -3.10
N ASP A 121 1.27 17.35 -3.21
CA ASP A 121 2.00 17.59 -4.46
C ASP A 121 3.36 16.84 -4.47
N ALA A 122 3.44 15.76 -3.67
CA ALA A 122 4.68 15.04 -3.44
C ALA A 122 5.10 14.33 -4.73
N GLN A 123 6.12 14.90 -5.37
CA GLN A 123 6.80 14.30 -6.49
C GLN A 123 7.95 13.46 -5.98
N ILE A 124 7.99 12.22 -6.46
CA ILE A 124 9.08 11.26 -6.28
C ILE A 124 10.01 11.46 -7.48
N PRO A 125 11.24 11.97 -7.30
CA PRO A 125 12.19 12.10 -8.40
C PRO A 125 12.53 10.72 -8.95
N LEU A 126 12.45 10.58 -10.27
CA LEU A 126 12.80 9.37 -11.00
C LEU A 126 13.99 9.62 -11.91
N LEU A 127 14.75 8.57 -12.18
CA LEU A 127 15.78 8.53 -13.22
C LEU A 127 15.20 7.90 -14.49
N ASP A 128 14.55 6.76 -14.34
CA ASP A 128 13.94 6.01 -15.42
C ASP A 128 12.82 5.10 -14.91
N ILE A 129 12.01 4.62 -15.86
CA ILE A 129 11.09 3.52 -15.66
C ILE A 129 11.47 2.40 -16.62
N SER A 130 11.50 1.20 -16.08
CA SER A 130 12.05 0.03 -16.74
C SER A 130 11.13 -1.19 -16.62
N ILE A 131 11.15 -2.03 -17.64
CA ILE A 131 10.53 -3.36 -17.63
C ILE A 131 11.64 -4.40 -17.63
N ARG A 132 11.62 -5.31 -16.65
CA ARG A 132 12.64 -6.33 -16.44
C ARG A 132 12.08 -7.74 -16.60
N LYS A 133 12.55 -8.47 -17.63
CA LYS A 133 12.24 -9.89 -17.87
C LYS A 133 13.29 -10.56 -18.76
N GLY A 134 14.38 -11.04 -18.14
CA GLY A 134 15.53 -11.63 -18.86
C GLY A 134 16.39 -10.62 -19.64
N GLY A 135 15.93 -9.37 -19.70
CA GLY A 135 16.60 -8.16 -20.16
C GLY A 135 15.85 -6.95 -19.58
N MET A 136 16.38 -5.74 -19.78
CA MET A 136 15.79 -4.51 -19.27
C MET A 136 15.53 -3.55 -20.43
N ILE A 137 14.33 -3.00 -20.50
CA ILE A 137 13.96 -1.93 -21.43
C ILE A 137 13.55 -0.74 -20.57
N SER A 138 14.23 0.38 -20.76
CA SER A 138 14.10 1.58 -19.94
C SER A 138 13.59 2.75 -20.77
N THR A 139 12.88 3.66 -20.13
CA THR A 139 12.44 4.95 -20.68
C THR A 139 12.67 6.01 -19.62
N GLU A 140 13.16 7.18 -20.04
CA GLU A 140 13.38 8.31 -19.15
C GLU A 140 12.05 8.76 -18.53
N ALA A 141 12.09 9.04 -17.22
CA ALA A 141 10.97 9.59 -16.48
C ALA A 141 11.52 10.52 -15.40
N ASP A 142 11.07 11.76 -15.37
CA ASP A 142 11.63 12.78 -14.46
C ASP A 142 11.07 12.65 -13.04
N SER A 143 9.80 12.27 -12.91
CA SER A 143 9.14 12.15 -11.61
C SER A 143 7.91 11.25 -11.66
N ALA A 144 7.49 10.78 -10.49
CA ALA A 144 6.20 10.15 -10.25
C ALA A 144 5.43 10.89 -9.16
N THR A 145 4.10 10.87 -9.25
CA THR A 145 3.21 11.37 -8.20
C THR A 145 2.68 10.20 -7.39
N LEU A 146 2.71 10.31 -6.06
CA LEU A 146 2.00 9.38 -5.18
C LEU A 146 0.53 9.82 -5.08
N ASP A 147 -0.41 8.97 -5.46
CA ASP A 147 -1.84 9.29 -5.45
C ASP A 147 -2.65 8.16 -4.81
N LEU A 148 -3.02 8.34 -3.53
CA LEU A 148 -3.80 7.35 -2.78
C LEU A 148 -5.29 7.37 -3.15
N SER A 149 -5.71 8.16 -4.15
CA SER A 149 -7.08 8.18 -4.68
C SER A 149 -7.33 7.16 -5.78
N THR A 150 -6.27 6.54 -6.31
CA THR A 150 -6.37 5.56 -7.39
C THR A 150 -5.70 4.24 -6.98
N PRO A 151 -6.27 3.08 -7.31
CA PRO A 151 -5.61 1.80 -7.13
C PRO A 151 -4.62 1.47 -8.26
N PHE A 152 -4.48 2.38 -9.24
CA PHE A 152 -3.76 2.12 -10.49
C PHE A 152 -2.39 2.78 -10.51
N LEU A 153 -1.42 2.02 -11.00
CA LEU A 153 -0.13 2.53 -11.44
C LEU A 153 -0.26 3.06 -12.88
N HIS A 154 0.07 4.33 -13.11
CA HIS A 154 0.14 4.91 -14.44
C HIS A 154 1.59 4.95 -14.93
N VAL A 155 1.84 4.38 -16.10
CA VAL A 155 3.18 4.27 -16.70
C VAL A 155 3.22 4.88 -18.10
N PRO A 156 4.40 5.33 -18.58
CA PRO A 156 4.54 5.87 -19.93
C PRO A 156 4.09 4.88 -21.01
N THR A 157 3.60 5.38 -22.14
CA THR A 157 3.07 4.55 -23.24
C THR A 157 4.05 3.46 -23.71
N SER A 158 5.36 3.74 -23.74
CA SER A 158 6.39 2.76 -24.10
C SER A 158 6.42 1.54 -23.16
N ILE A 159 6.28 1.78 -21.86
CA ILE A 159 6.23 0.75 -20.82
C ILE A 159 4.88 0.04 -20.88
N TRP A 160 3.80 0.80 -21.04
CA TRP A 160 2.45 0.27 -21.17
C TRP A 160 2.32 -0.75 -22.31
N ASP A 161 2.80 -0.42 -23.50
CA ASP A 161 2.68 -1.27 -24.69
C ASP A 161 3.38 -2.62 -24.50
N ILE A 162 4.58 -2.61 -23.91
CA ILE A 162 5.32 -3.83 -23.59
C ILE A 162 4.57 -4.67 -22.55
N LEU A 163 3.99 -4.02 -21.52
CA LEU A 163 3.23 -4.71 -20.49
C LEU A 163 1.96 -5.34 -21.07
N VAL A 164 1.23 -4.65 -21.94
CA VAL A 164 0.05 -5.18 -22.64
C VAL A 164 0.43 -6.38 -23.50
N LEU A 165 1.54 -6.31 -24.24
CA LEU A 165 2.05 -7.45 -25.03
C LEU A 165 2.41 -8.65 -24.15
N ALA A 166 3.02 -8.40 -22.99
CA ALA A 166 3.46 -9.45 -22.07
C ALA A 166 2.30 -10.09 -21.29
N THR A 167 1.28 -9.31 -20.93
CA THR A 167 0.17 -9.74 -20.05
C THR A 167 -1.09 -10.14 -20.83
N GLN A 168 -1.24 -9.66 -22.06
CA GLN A 168 -2.39 -9.92 -22.95
C GLN A 168 -3.74 -9.70 -22.25
N PRO A 169 -3.97 -8.50 -21.68
CA PRO A 169 -5.18 -8.23 -20.93
C PRO A 169 -6.41 -8.30 -21.84
N ARG A 170 -7.52 -8.74 -21.28
CA ARG A 170 -8.84 -8.68 -21.91
C ARG A 170 -9.65 -7.60 -21.22
N SER A 171 -10.26 -6.73 -22.01
CA SER A 171 -11.22 -5.77 -21.48
C SER A 171 -12.53 -6.48 -21.18
N GLU A 172 -13.03 -6.29 -19.97
CA GLU A 172 -14.39 -6.65 -19.62
C GLU A 172 -15.32 -5.52 -20.08
N THR A 173 -16.24 -5.82 -20.98
CA THR A 173 -16.97 -4.89 -21.86
C THR A 173 -17.85 -3.83 -21.16
N ALA A 174 -17.84 -3.77 -19.83
CA ALA A 174 -18.69 -2.88 -19.04
C ALA A 174 -17.92 -1.98 -18.05
N SER A 175 -16.64 -2.22 -17.75
CA SER A 175 -15.99 -1.60 -16.58
C SER A 175 -14.61 -0.97 -16.81
N ASP A 176 -14.07 -0.89 -18.04
CA ASP A 176 -12.66 -0.50 -18.30
C ASP A 176 -11.64 -1.32 -17.46
N GLU A 177 -12.09 -2.46 -16.94
CA GLU A 177 -11.26 -3.37 -16.18
C GLU A 177 -10.52 -4.30 -17.14
N LEU A 178 -9.23 -4.44 -16.85
CA LEU A 178 -8.33 -5.26 -17.63
C LEU A 178 -8.04 -6.54 -16.85
N VAL A 179 -8.53 -7.66 -17.38
CA VAL A 179 -8.39 -8.98 -16.75
C VAL A 179 -7.29 -9.76 -17.45
N VAL A 180 -6.42 -10.39 -16.67
CA VAL A 180 -5.29 -11.21 -17.15
C VAL A 180 -5.42 -12.66 -16.68
N ASP A 181 -4.69 -13.56 -17.32
CA ASP A 181 -4.64 -14.97 -16.90
C ASP A 181 -3.84 -15.13 -15.59
N CYS A 182 -4.53 -15.46 -14.50
CA CYS A 182 -3.94 -15.69 -13.19
C CYS A 182 -2.80 -16.72 -13.21
N ALA A 183 -2.86 -17.74 -14.08
CA ALA A 183 -1.83 -18.78 -14.16
C ALA A 183 -0.50 -18.24 -14.71
N LYS A 184 -0.55 -17.15 -15.49
CA LYS A 184 0.63 -16.53 -16.10
C LYS A 184 1.26 -15.44 -15.24
N ARG A 185 0.68 -15.10 -14.07
CA ARG A 185 1.20 -14.02 -13.21
C ARG A 185 2.71 -14.11 -12.95
N ARG A 186 3.21 -15.32 -12.71
CA ARG A 186 4.64 -15.58 -12.39
C ARG A 186 5.61 -15.29 -13.53
N ILE A 187 5.13 -15.17 -14.76
CA ILE A 187 5.97 -14.89 -15.93
C ILE A 187 5.78 -13.47 -16.46
N PHE A 188 4.98 -12.64 -15.79
CA PHE A 188 4.88 -11.22 -16.13
C PHE A 188 6.16 -10.49 -15.71
N PRO A 189 6.52 -9.38 -16.38
CA PRO A 189 7.77 -8.68 -16.09
C PRO A 189 7.71 -7.90 -14.77
N ASP A 190 8.85 -7.59 -14.18
CA ASP A 190 8.90 -6.60 -13.10
C ASP A 190 8.86 -5.19 -13.70
N LEU A 191 8.20 -4.26 -13.00
CA LEU A 191 8.33 -2.82 -13.25
C LEU A 191 9.38 -2.28 -12.29
N VAL A 192 10.31 -1.50 -12.80
CA VAL A 192 11.44 -0.98 -12.03
C VAL A 192 11.47 0.53 -12.20
N PHE A 193 11.48 1.25 -11.09
CA PHE A 193 11.60 2.70 -11.05
C PHE A 193 12.98 3.02 -10.51
N GLY A 194 13.85 3.58 -11.35
CA GLY A 194 15.16 4.08 -10.95
C GLY A 194 15.00 5.39 -10.20
N MET A 195 15.67 5.54 -9.07
CA MET A 195 15.56 6.71 -8.19
C MET A 195 16.95 7.13 -7.71
N ASP A 196 17.14 8.42 -7.48
CA ASP A 196 18.34 8.93 -6.81
C ASP A 196 18.12 8.91 -5.29
N GLY A 197 18.65 7.87 -4.64
CA GLY A 197 18.56 7.67 -3.19
C GLY A 197 19.74 8.29 -2.43
N GLU A 198 19.62 8.43 -1.11
CA GLU A 198 20.70 8.98 -0.27
C GLU A 198 22.03 8.21 -0.36
N ARG A 199 21.99 6.95 -0.82
CA ARG A 199 23.16 6.07 -0.97
C ARG A 199 23.60 5.90 -2.44
N GLY A 200 23.04 6.67 -3.36
CA GLY A 200 23.23 6.55 -4.81
C GLY A 200 21.97 6.04 -5.51
N GLU A 201 22.14 5.47 -6.70
CA GLU A 201 21.03 4.92 -7.49
C GLU A 201 20.35 3.75 -6.74
N ASP A 202 19.08 3.96 -6.38
CA ASP A 202 18.21 2.97 -5.76
C ASP A 202 17.11 2.54 -6.76
N GLU A 203 16.57 1.34 -6.59
CA GLU A 203 15.49 0.80 -7.43
C GLU A 203 14.24 0.50 -6.60
N LEU A 204 13.08 1.02 -7.01
CA LEU A 204 11.78 0.53 -6.56
C LEU A 204 11.29 -0.52 -7.55
N VAL A 205 11.23 -1.78 -7.11
CA VAL A 205 10.79 -2.91 -7.94
C VAL A 205 9.36 -3.30 -7.58
N VAL A 206 8.46 -3.15 -8.55
CA VAL A 206 7.06 -3.56 -8.45
C VAL A 206 6.87 -4.87 -9.22
N ARG A 207 6.66 -5.95 -8.46
CA ARG A 207 6.52 -7.31 -8.98
C ARG A 207 5.10 -7.58 -9.49
N PRO A 208 4.90 -8.62 -10.33
CA PRO A 208 3.58 -9.04 -10.78
C PRO A 208 2.55 -9.26 -9.67
N GLU A 209 2.97 -9.71 -8.49
CA GLU A 209 2.08 -9.88 -7.33
C GLU A 209 1.51 -8.56 -6.79
N GLN A 210 2.16 -7.43 -7.08
CA GLN A 210 1.77 -6.10 -6.61
C GLN A 210 0.87 -5.38 -7.61
N TYR A 211 1.06 -5.59 -8.92
CA TYR A 211 0.26 -4.93 -9.95
C TYR A 211 -0.80 -5.84 -10.60
N VAL A 212 -0.91 -7.11 -10.18
CA VAL A 212 -1.99 -8.02 -10.57
C VAL A 212 -2.74 -8.50 -9.33
N LEU A 213 -3.93 -7.95 -9.14
CA LEU A 213 -4.79 -8.23 -8.01
C LEU A 213 -5.72 -9.41 -8.31
N ARG A 214 -5.75 -10.40 -7.42
CA ARG A 214 -6.75 -11.47 -7.47
C ARG A 214 -7.96 -11.05 -6.65
N THR A 215 -9.11 -10.92 -7.30
CA THR A 215 -10.39 -10.59 -6.68
C THR A 215 -11.09 -11.83 -6.12
N GLU A 216 -12.12 -11.63 -5.28
CA GLU A 216 -12.82 -12.72 -4.59
C GLU A 216 -13.55 -13.67 -5.54
N ASP A 217 -14.03 -13.17 -6.67
CA ASP A 217 -14.61 -13.92 -7.79
C ASP A 217 -13.57 -14.77 -8.56
N GLY A 218 -12.29 -14.64 -8.21
CA GLY A 218 -11.19 -15.39 -8.80
C GLY A 218 -10.61 -14.77 -10.07
N ALA A 219 -11.08 -13.60 -10.50
CA ALA A 219 -10.47 -12.86 -11.60
C ALA A 219 -9.12 -12.26 -11.18
N CYS A 220 -8.24 -12.02 -12.16
CA CYS A 220 -6.99 -11.30 -11.94
C CYS A 220 -7.04 -9.97 -12.68
N LYS A 221 -7.22 -8.87 -11.94
CA LYS A 221 -7.29 -7.51 -12.46
C LYS A 221 -5.87 -6.93 -12.56
N LEU A 222 -5.56 -6.36 -13.72
CA LEU A 222 -4.33 -5.62 -13.96
C LEU A 222 -4.51 -4.20 -13.40
N LEU A 223 -3.65 -3.81 -12.47
CA LEU A 223 -3.67 -2.51 -11.80
C LEU A 223 -2.71 -1.50 -12.44
N VAL A 224 -2.36 -1.69 -13.72
CA VAL A 224 -1.53 -0.75 -14.48
C VAL A 224 -2.35 -0.12 -15.59
N ARG A 225 -2.11 1.15 -15.88
CA ARG A 225 -2.75 1.92 -16.95
C ARG A 225 -1.71 2.77 -17.68
N SER A 226 -2.04 3.19 -18.91
CA SER A 226 -1.24 4.18 -19.63
C SER A 226 -1.33 5.54 -18.93
N SER A 227 -0.24 6.29 -18.88
CA SER A 227 -0.23 7.66 -18.35
C SER A 227 -1.10 8.61 -19.18
N GLU A 228 -1.35 8.32 -20.46
CA GLU A 228 -2.29 9.07 -21.30
C GLU A 228 -3.74 9.01 -20.81
N SER A 229 -4.09 8.01 -19.99
CA SER A 229 -5.41 7.93 -19.36
C SER A 229 -5.53 8.79 -18.10
N CYS A 230 -4.43 9.34 -17.59
CA CYS A 230 -4.39 10.24 -16.44
C CYS A 230 -4.42 11.70 -16.91
N HIS A 231 -5.01 12.60 -16.12
CA HIS A 231 -5.14 14.03 -16.46
C HIS A 231 -3.79 14.74 -16.65
N ASP A 232 -2.76 14.32 -15.93
CA ASP A 232 -1.45 14.99 -15.94
C ASP A 232 -0.43 14.33 -16.89
N GLY A 233 -0.79 13.22 -17.55
CA GLY A 233 0.07 12.52 -18.52
C GLY A 233 1.35 11.90 -17.93
N GLY A 234 1.57 12.02 -16.63
CA GLY A 234 2.76 11.60 -15.91
C GLY A 234 2.66 10.22 -15.26
N VAL A 235 3.72 9.84 -14.57
CA VAL A 235 3.81 8.59 -13.81
C VAL A 235 3.07 8.76 -12.50
N VAL A 236 2.18 7.83 -12.17
CA VAL A 236 1.41 7.85 -10.92
C VAL A 236 1.58 6.52 -10.21
N ILE A 237 1.87 6.57 -8.93
CA ILE A 237 1.93 5.43 -8.02
C ILE A 237 0.68 5.50 -7.11
N GLY A 238 -0.23 4.55 -7.31
CA GLY A 238 -1.43 4.34 -6.48
C GLY A 238 -1.21 3.39 -5.31
#